data_AF-A0A6N9BQ63-F1
#
_entry.id   AF-A0A6N9BQ63-F1
#
_cell.length_a   1.000
_cell.length_b   1.000
_cell.length_c   1.000
_cell.angle_alpha   90.00
_cell.angle_beta   90.00
_cell.angle_gamma   90.00
#
_symmetry.space_group_name_H-M   'P 1'
#
loop_
_entity.id
_entity.type
_entity.pdbx_description
1 polymer ?
#
loop_
_entity_poly.entity_id
_entity_poly.type
_entity_poly.pdbx_seq_one_letter_code
_entity_poly.pdbx_strand_id
1 'polypeptide(L)'
;MSEAVQLDAGHDLDLGWMDQHGPWDTKAEQSKYGLTLADIQLGEYGNPPVESDNQTGRPRGAAERPGSYRIGNYAVRTKSEIWLDNASFLYEEALQRQWSSATDIPWHTIEPLPDDIEQAQCTMDTFLTEVEFVAGDVPARWIAQTTPDFFEARNVLLCQVMDESRHMDVFRKRALANGGGLMKATGGTAGVVGSIDLSRDFTEMSSRLHISGEGAVLTIFRMGELMAYNDAEKAIYRLCAQDEARHVAFGVMHMRYMAETAPERHEEIHCYLDEAERGILAGSQNPAGQFPTTSESMAILLGGGKKHFDEGRNKLIAIRRRQLSEYIKRVRSAGFGDRFDNGRSQVPEILAEIAA
;
A
#
# COMPACT_ATOMS: atom_id res chain seq x y z
N MET A 1 -24.94 62.30 -13.88
CA MET A 1 -23.53 62.05 -14.21
C MET A 1 -22.94 61.33 -13.02
N SER A 2 -22.62 60.04 -13.13
CA SER A 2 -22.00 59.31 -12.02
C SER A 2 -20.52 59.67 -11.98
N GLU A 3 -20.08 60.24 -10.87
CA GLU A 3 -18.66 60.42 -10.60
C GLU A 3 -18.04 59.02 -10.43
N ALA A 4 -17.29 58.58 -11.43
CA ALA A 4 -16.43 57.43 -11.29
C ALA A 4 -15.36 57.78 -10.24
N VAL A 5 -15.29 56.99 -9.18
CA VAL A 5 -14.20 57.06 -8.20
C VAL A 5 -12.90 56.83 -8.97
N GLN A 6 -12.08 57.87 -9.12
CA GLN A 6 -10.70 57.71 -9.56
C GLN A 6 -9.96 56.99 -8.43
N LEU A 7 -9.77 55.67 -8.59
CA LEU A 7 -8.81 54.93 -7.78
C LEU A 7 -7.43 55.47 -8.14
N ASP A 8 -6.76 56.06 -7.16
CA ASP A 8 -5.44 56.66 -7.31
C ASP A 8 -4.46 55.61 -7.86
N ALA A 9 -3.84 55.92 -8.99
CA ALA A 9 -3.07 54.97 -9.80
C ALA A 9 -1.60 54.83 -9.32
N GLY A 10 -1.40 54.89 -8.00
CA GLY A 10 -0.10 54.72 -7.35
C GLY A 10 -0.11 53.52 -6.42
N HIS A 11 -0.10 52.31 -6.97
CA HIS A 11 0.24 51.15 -6.15
C HIS A 11 1.75 51.16 -5.93
N ASP A 12 2.20 51.66 -4.78
CA ASP A 12 3.57 51.43 -4.32
C ASP A 12 3.75 49.92 -4.15
N LEU A 13 4.71 49.36 -4.87
CA LEU A 13 5.02 47.94 -4.83
C LEU A 13 5.72 47.61 -3.52
N ASP A 14 5.04 46.90 -2.62
CA ASP A 14 5.69 46.26 -1.47
C ASP A 14 6.42 44.99 -1.95
N LEU A 15 7.74 45.08 -2.05
CA LEU A 15 8.62 43.99 -2.46
C LEU A 15 9.21 43.20 -1.28
N GLY A 16 8.75 43.44 -0.04
CA GLY A 16 9.27 42.74 1.13
C GLY A 16 9.09 41.22 1.11
N TRP A 17 8.24 40.68 0.23
CA TRP A 17 8.10 39.24 -0.01
C TRP A 17 9.32 38.63 -0.73
N MET A 18 10.09 39.43 -1.47
CA MET A 18 11.28 38.96 -2.19
C MET A 18 12.41 38.56 -1.23
N ASP A 19 12.42 39.10 -0.01
CA ASP A 19 13.38 38.75 1.05
C ASP A 19 12.89 37.59 1.95
N GLN A 20 11.65 37.11 1.75
CA GLN A 20 11.02 36.06 2.56
C GLN A 20 11.13 34.69 1.87
N HIS A 21 12.36 34.25 1.61
CA HIS A 21 12.66 33.02 0.88
C HIS A 21 13.36 31.96 1.74
N GLY A 22 13.19 30.69 1.36
CA GLY A 22 14.03 29.59 1.84
C GLY A 22 15.46 29.68 1.30
N PRO A 23 16.26 28.59 1.29
CA PRO A 23 17.58 28.62 0.66
C PRO A 23 17.50 29.13 -0.79
N TRP A 24 18.21 30.23 -1.07
CA TRP A 24 18.26 30.83 -2.40
C TRP A 24 19.42 30.26 -3.23
N ASP A 25 19.50 30.63 -4.51
CA ASP A 25 20.53 30.16 -5.46
C ASP A 25 20.64 28.63 -5.62
N THR A 26 19.60 27.90 -5.21
CA THR A 26 19.50 26.45 -5.43
C THR A 26 19.03 26.19 -6.86
N LYS A 27 19.86 25.48 -7.64
CA LYS A 27 19.56 25.13 -9.02
C LYS A 27 19.58 23.62 -9.19
N ALA A 28 18.42 23.04 -9.46
CA ALA A 28 18.30 21.64 -9.86
C ALA A 28 18.63 21.45 -11.33
N GLU A 29 19.22 20.31 -11.66
CA GLU A 29 19.50 19.89 -13.03
C GLU A 29 18.72 18.62 -13.32
N GLN A 30 18.02 18.60 -14.45
CA GLN A 30 17.26 17.41 -14.86
C GLN A 30 18.22 16.26 -15.20
N SER A 31 17.83 15.05 -14.80
CA SER A 31 18.49 13.84 -15.23
C SER A 31 18.01 13.40 -16.63
N LYS A 32 18.51 12.27 -17.12
CA LYS A 32 17.99 11.64 -18.35
C LYS A 32 16.52 11.19 -18.23
N TYR A 33 15.95 11.20 -17.03
CA TYR A 33 14.56 10.84 -16.75
C TYR A 33 13.65 12.07 -16.57
N GLY A 34 14.14 13.28 -16.86
CA GLY A 34 13.45 14.54 -16.57
C GLY A 34 13.88 15.14 -15.24
N LEU A 35 13.15 16.15 -14.76
CA LEU A 35 13.36 16.75 -13.44
C LEU A 35 12.51 16.02 -12.41
N THR A 36 13.12 15.08 -11.69
CA THR A 36 12.45 14.20 -10.72
C THR A 36 12.49 14.77 -9.30
N LEU A 37 11.72 14.19 -8.37
CA LEU A 37 11.84 14.50 -6.94
C LEU A 37 13.27 14.31 -6.42
N ALA A 38 13.98 13.28 -6.88
CA ALA A 38 15.37 13.06 -6.47
C ALA A 38 16.31 14.17 -6.97
N ASP A 39 16.07 14.70 -8.18
CA ASP A 39 16.89 15.77 -8.77
C ASP A 39 16.76 17.11 -8.02
N ILE A 40 15.66 17.32 -7.29
CA ILE A 40 15.42 18.53 -6.49
C ILE A 40 15.76 18.37 -5.00
N GLN A 41 16.23 17.20 -4.55
CA GLN A 41 16.68 16.97 -3.17
C GLN A 41 18.06 17.58 -2.91
N LEU A 42 18.17 18.91 -3.05
CA LEU A 42 19.41 19.67 -2.89
C LEU A 42 19.45 20.41 -1.55
N GLY A 43 20.58 20.31 -0.83
CA GLY A 43 20.77 21.03 0.44
C GLY A 43 19.64 20.75 1.43
N GLU A 44 19.05 21.81 2.01
CA GLU A 44 17.95 21.67 2.98
C GLU A 44 16.63 21.17 2.34
N TYR A 45 16.44 21.33 1.03
CA TYR A 45 15.26 20.81 0.34
C TYR A 45 15.22 19.28 0.32
N GLY A 46 16.40 18.63 0.32
CA GLY A 46 16.54 17.17 0.31
C GLY A 46 16.69 16.52 1.67
N ASN A 47 16.93 17.29 2.73
CA ASN A 47 17.27 16.76 4.05
C ASN A 47 16.11 16.99 5.05
N PRO A 48 15.20 16.02 5.25
CA PRO A 48 14.20 16.11 6.31
C PRO A 48 14.85 16.14 7.69
N PRO A 49 14.26 16.86 8.66
CA PRO A 49 14.73 16.82 10.04
C PRO A 49 14.46 15.44 10.67
N VAL A 50 15.21 15.08 11.72
CA VAL A 50 14.94 13.85 12.48
C VAL A 50 13.63 13.95 13.27
N GLU A 51 13.35 15.14 13.81
CA GLU A 51 12.08 15.49 14.44
C GLU A 51 11.64 16.87 13.91
N SER A 52 10.37 16.99 13.53
CA SER A 52 9.80 18.22 12.98
C SER A 52 9.00 18.98 14.03
N ASP A 53 9.30 20.27 14.21
CA ASP A 53 8.48 21.23 14.97
C ASP A 53 7.45 21.95 14.09
N ASN A 54 7.46 21.68 12.77
CA ASN A 54 6.55 22.26 11.80
C ASN A 54 5.11 21.76 12.02
N GLN A 55 4.37 22.55 12.79
CA GLN A 55 2.95 22.35 13.09
C GLN A 55 2.06 23.19 12.18
N THR A 56 2.61 23.66 11.06
CA THR A 56 1.96 24.56 10.11
C THR A 56 1.89 23.89 8.75
N GLY A 57 1.16 24.47 7.80
CA GLY A 57 1.16 24.00 6.41
C GLY A 57 2.42 24.38 5.62
N ARG A 58 3.50 24.85 6.28
CA ARG A 58 4.72 25.31 5.62
C ARG A 58 5.37 24.14 4.86
N PRO A 59 5.56 24.24 3.54
CA PRO A 59 6.33 23.23 2.79
C PRO A 59 7.78 23.17 3.27
N ARG A 60 8.39 21.97 3.28
CA ARG A 60 9.80 21.83 3.65
C ARG A 60 10.69 22.71 2.78
N GLY A 61 11.58 23.47 3.42
CA GLY A 61 12.49 24.41 2.76
C GLY A 61 11.89 25.78 2.44
N ALA A 62 10.59 26.02 2.63
CA ALA A 62 10.03 27.37 2.55
C ALA A 62 10.39 28.21 3.79
N ALA A 63 10.50 29.53 3.65
CA ALA A 63 10.71 30.44 4.78
C ALA A 63 9.58 30.31 5.81
N GLU A 64 9.94 30.46 7.09
CA GLU A 64 8.96 30.53 8.16
C GLU A 64 8.20 31.85 8.10
N ARG A 65 6.88 31.79 8.32
CA ARG A 65 6.06 32.97 8.54
C ARG A 65 5.81 33.12 10.05
N PRO A 66 6.40 34.13 10.71
CA PRO A 66 6.20 34.37 12.12
C PRO A 66 4.72 34.51 12.49
N GLY A 67 4.32 33.89 13.59
CA GLY A 67 2.93 33.94 14.08
C GLY A 67 1.92 33.13 13.24
N SER A 68 2.39 32.25 12.35
CA SER A 68 1.50 31.34 11.62
C SER A 68 0.71 30.47 12.58
N TYR A 69 -0.59 30.37 12.34
CA TYR A 69 -1.45 29.46 13.09
C TYR A 69 -1.11 28.02 12.72
N ARG A 70 -1.34 27.12 13.67
CA ARG A 70 -1.13 25.68 13.46
C ARG A 70 -2.18 25.14 12.49
N ILE A 71 -1.77 24.27 11.58
CA ILE A 71 -2.64 23.64 10.59
C ILE A 71 -2.55 22.13 10.77
N GLY A 72 -3.70 21.45 10.73
CA GLY A 72 -3.77 20.02 10.95
C GLY A 72 -3.47 19.62 12.40
N ASN A 73 -3.56 18.32 12.66
CA ASN A 73 -3.12 17.69 13.90
C ASN A 73 -2.01 16.69 13.54
N TYR A 74 -0.81 17.20 13.26
CA TYR A 74 0.31 16.36 12.83
C TYR A 74 0.84 15.54 14.00
N ALA A 75 0.37 14.30 14.12
CA ALA A 75 0.83 13.33 15.11
C ALA A 75 2.17 12.70 14.71
N VAL A 76 2.38 12.43 13.42
CA VAL A 76 3.61 11.83 12.90
C VAL A 76 4.64 12.92 12.64
N ARG A 77 5.62 13.00 13.53
CA ARG A 77 6.59 14.12 13.60
C ARG A 77 8.04 13.68 13.71
N THR A 78 8.30 12.41 13.95
CA THR A 78 9.66 11.86 13.91
C THR A 78 9.90 11.12 12.61
N LYS A 79 11.13 11.18 12.10
CA LYS A 79 11.50 10.56 10.83
C LYS A 79 11.40 9.04 10.91
N SER A 80 11.77 8.44 12.05
CA SER A 80 11.68 7.00 12.29
C SER A 80 10.24 6.45 12.22
N GLU A 81 9.22 7.28 12.43
CA GLU A 81 7.82 6.85 12.38
C GLU A 81 7.27 6.64 10.96
N ILE A 82 7.88 7.19 9.90
CA ILE A 82 7.29 7.12 8.54
C ILE A 82 8.29 7.05 7.38
N TRP A 83 9.58 7.33 7.62
CA TRP A 83 10.53 7.52 6.55
C TRP A 83 10.93 6.24 5.84
N LEU A 84 11.32 6.38 4.57
CA LEU A 84 11.88 5.37 3.67
C LEU A 84 12.82 6.03 2.67
N ASP A 85 14.01 5.48 2.46
CA ASP A 85 15.05 6.16 1.67
C ASP A 85 14.78 6.18 0.16
N ASN A 86 13.95 5.28 -0.34
CA ASN A 86 13.59 5.18 -1.76
C ASN A 86 12.26 5.87 -2.10
N ALA A 87 11.73 6.73 -1.22
CA ALA A 87 10.41 7.36 -1.40
C ALA A 87 10.27 8.10 -2.74
N SER A 88 11.28 8.88 -3.12
CA SER A 88 11.29 9.63 -4.39
C SER A 88 11.18 8.69 -5.59
N PHE A 89 11.91 7.58 -5.60
CA PHE A 89 11.85 6.59 -6.67
C PHE A 89 10.48 5.89 -6.74
N LEU A 90 9.91 5.49 -5.60
CA LEU A 90 8.59 4.86 -5.55
C LEU A 90 7.50 5.81 -6.07
N TYR A 91 7.58 7.09 -5.71
CA TYR A 91 6.66 8.10 -6.19
C TYR A 91 6.77 8.29 -7.71
N GLU A 92 7.98 8.47 -8.24
CA GLU A 92 8.20 8.64 -9.69
C GLU A 92 7.78 7.40 -10.48
N GLU A 93 8.03 6.20 -9.95
CA GLU A 93 7.56 4.96 -10.56
C GLU A 93 6.03 4.92 -10.62
N ALA A 94 5.35 5.29 -9.52
CA ALA A 94 3.90 5.33 -9.48
C ALA A 94 3.32 6.30 -10.53
N LEU A 95 3.91 7.48 -10.70
CA LEU A 95 3.49 8.46 -11.72
C LEU A 95 3.62 7.91 -13.15
N GLN A 96 4.70 7.18 -13.44
CA GLN A 96 4.96 6.66 -14.79
C GLN A 96 4.10 5.45 -15.14
N ARG A 97 3.66 4.69 -14.14
CA ARG A 97 2.95 3.41 -14.33
C ARG A 97 1.45 3.49 -14.08
N GLN A 98 0.87 4.68 -14.17
CA GLN A 98 -0.57 4.88 -14.07
C GLN A 98 -1.32 4.08 -15.14
N TRP A 99 -2.48 3.54 -14.77
CA TRP A 99 -3.38 2.84 -15.68
C TRP A 99 -4.83 3.17 -15.32
N SER A 100 -5.74 2.89 -16.25
CA SER A 100 -7.17 3.12 -16.16
C SER A 100 -7.91 1.79 -16.26
N SER A 101 -8.65 1.46 -15.21
CA SER A 101 -9.52 0.28 -15.17
C SER A 101 -10.56 0.26 -16.29
N ALA A 102 -10.95 1.41 -16.84
CA ALA A 102 -11.96 1.50 -17.89
C ALA A 102 -11.42 1.23 -19.29
N THR A 103 -10.17 1.62 -19.56
CA THR A 103 -9.62 1.67 -20.93
C THR A 103 -8.44 0.72 -21.15
N ASP A 104 -7.66 0.43 -20.11
CA ASP A 104 -6.43 -0.36 -20.23
C ASP A 104 -6.67 -1.85 -19.95
N ILE A 105 -7.83 -2.19 -19.37
CA ILE A 105 -8.29 -3.56 -19.24
C ILE A 105 -9.03 -3.97 -20.53
N PRO A 106 -8.64 -5.06 -21.19
CA PRO A 106 -9.29 -5.52 -22.42
C PRO A 106 -10.62 -6.23 -22.14
N TRP A 107 -11.61 -5.48 -21.61
CA TRP A 107 -12.92 -6.00 -21.18
C TRP A 107 -13.66 -6.81 -22.24
N HIS A 108 -13.44 -6.52 -23.53
CA HIS A 108 -14.01 -7.25 -24.66
C HIS A 108 -13.57 -8.72 -24.75
N THR A 109 -12.55 -9.14 -23.98
CA THR A 109 -12.07 -10.53 -23.93
C THR A 109 -12.82 -11.38 -22.90
N ILE A 110 -13.73 -10.78 -22.12
CA ILE A 110 -14.58 -11.52 -21.19
C ILE A 110 -15.64 -12.27 -21.99
N GLU A 111 -15.71 -13.57 -21.75
CA GLU A 111 -16.68 -14.50 -22.34
C GLU A 111 -17.46 -15.20 -21.22
N PRO A 112 -18.67 -15.70 -21.49
CA PRO A 112 -19.45 -16.46 -20.51
C PRO A 112 -18.65 -17.62 -19.92
N LEU A 113 -18.58 -17.66 -18.59
CA LEU A 113 -17.93 -18.74 -17.83
C LEU A 113 -18.99 -19.70 -17.26
N PRO A 114 -18.63 -20.97 -16.95
CA PRO A 114 -19.47 -21.85 -16.16
C PRO A 114 -19.88 -21.20 -14.83
N ASP A 115 -21.13 -21.40 -14.40
CA ASP A 115 -21.72 -20.75 -13.21
C ASP A 115 -20.87 -20.88 -11.94
N ASP A 116 -20.22 -22.03 -11.74
CA ASP A 116 -19.40 -22.27 -10.57
C ASP A 116 -18.09 -21.49 -10.58
N ILE A 117 -17.51 -21.28 -11.76
CA ILE A 117 -16.32 -20.46 -11.97
C ILE A 117 -16.69 -18.98 -11.85
N GLU A 118 -17.79 -18.53 -12.49
CA GLU A 118 -18.21 -17.13 -12.42
C GLU A 118 -18.59 -16.73 -10.98
N GLN A 119 -19.28 -17.61 -10.23
CA GLN A 119 -19.56 -17.36 -8.80
C GLN A 119 -18.29 -17.31 -7.95
N ALA A 120 -17.28 -18.14 -8.25
CA ALA A 120 -16.00 -18.10 -7.56
C ALA A 120 -15.23 -16.80 -7.88
N GLN A 121 -15.23 -16.36 -9.14
CA GLN A 121 -14.65 -15.09 -9.56
C GLN A 121 -15.33 -13.91 -8.85
N CYS A 122 -16.66 -13.85 -8.89
CA CYS A 122 -17.46 -12.85 -8.19
C CYS A 122 -17.17 -12.80 -6.68
N THR A 123 -16.98 -13.97 -6.06
CA THR A 123 -16.61 -14.09 -4.65
C THR A 123 -15.24 -13.48 -4.38
N MET A 124 -14.25 -13.82 -5.22
CA MET A 124 -12.90 -13.30 -5.10
C MET A 124 -12.85 -11.79 -5.33
N ASP A 125 -13.55 -11.28 -6.36
CA ASP A 125 -13.63 -9.86 -6.66
C ASP A 125 -14.31 -9.06 -5.54
N THR A 126 -15.35 -9.64 -4.93
CA THR A 126 -16.02 -9.03 -3.78
C THR A 126 -15.06 -8.94 -2.59
N PHE A 127 -14.35 -10.03 -2.30
CA PHE A 127 -13.35 -10.05 -1.23
C PHE A 127 -12.21 -9.06 -1.47
N LEU A 128 -11.67 -9.00 -2.69
CA LEU A 128 -10.60 -8.05 -3.02
C LEU A 128 -11.11 -6.62 -2.86
N THR A 129 -12.30 -6.31 -3.37
CA THR A 129 -12.94 -4.98 -3.14
C THR A 129 -13.05 -4.62 -1.65
N GLU A 130 -13.35 -5.59 -0.78
CA GLU A 130 -13.39 -5.37 0.67
C GLU A 130 -11.99 -5.09 1.26
N VAL A 131 -10.95 -5.77 0.77
CA VAL A 131 -9.56 -5.58 1.24
C VAL A 131 -9.00 -4.24 0.77
N GLU A 132 -9.21 -3.88 -0.49
CA GLU A 132 -8.67 -2.64 -1.07
C GLU A 132 -9.27 -1.39 -0.43
N PHE A 133 -10.52 -1.49 0.05
CA PHE A 133 -11.12 -0.42 0.84
C PHE A 133 -10.28 -0.08 2.08
N VAL A 134 -9.80 -1.11 2.80
CA VAL A 134 -8.95 -0.90 3.98
C VAL A 134 -7.55 -0.46 3.56
N ALA A 135 -6.98 -1.06 2.51
CA ALA A 135 -5.66 -0.70 2.01
C ALA A 135 -5.60 0.76 1.49
N GLY A 136 -6.71 1.30 0.99
CA GLY A 136 -6.82 2.70 0.57
C GLY A 136 -7.10 3.65 1.73
N ASP A 137 -8.19 3.43 2.48
CA ASP A 137 -8.68 4.41 3.47
C ASP A 137 -7.80 4.46 4.73
N VAL A 138 -7.25 3.33 5.17
CA VAL A 138 -6.47 3.30 6.41
C VAL A 138 -5.17 4.08 6.31
N PRO A 139 -4.33 3.89 5.27
CA PRO A 139 -3.14 4.71 5.05
C PRO A 139 -3.46 6.19 4.82
N ALA A 140 -4.60 6.49 4.18
CA ALA A 140 -5.02 7.86 3.89
C ALA A 140 -5.12 8.73 5.17
N ARG A 141 -5.51 8.15 6.31
CA ARG A 141 -5.56 8.87 7.60
C ARG A 141 -4.21 9.46 7.98
N TRP A 142 -3.12 8.77 7.65
CA TRP A 142 -1.77 9.14 8.08
C TRP A 142 -1.21 10.27 7.24
N ILE A 143 -1.64 10.39 5.98
CA ILE A 143 -1.28 11.51 5.10
C ILE A 143 -1.61 12.85 5.78
N ALA A 144 -2.80 12.99 6.37
CA ALA A 144 -3.19 14.23 7.06
C ALA A 144 -2.51 14.41 8.43
N GLN A 145 -1.98 13.34 9.03
CA GLN A 145 -1.33 13.33 10.35
C GLN A 145 0.20 13.46 10.28
N THR A 146 0.80 13.35 9.11
CA THR A 146 2.24 13.56 8.92
C THR A 146 2.56 15.03 8.68
N THR A 147 3.59 15.55 9.33
CA THR A 147 4.13 16.89 9.02
C THR A 147 4.45 17.06 7.52
N PRO A 148 4.27 18.26 6.93
CA PRO A 148 4.72 18.55 5.56
C PRO A 148 6.23 18.37 5.36
N ASP A 149 7.02 18.30 6.44
CA ASP A 149 8.45 18.03 6.36
C ASP A 149 8.79 16.61 5.88
N PHE A 150 7.84 15.66 5.93
CA PHE A 150 8.02 14.30 5.39
C PHE A 150 7.16 14.08 4.15
N PHE A 151 7.17 15.06 3.23
CA PHE A 151 6.29 15.05 2.06
C PHE A 151 6.54 13.87 1.12
N GLU A 152 7.75 13.30 1.06
CA GLU A 152 8.01 12.18 0.16
C GLU A 152 7.19 10.95 0.55
N ALA A 153 7.17 10.59 1.83
CA ALA A 153 6.34 9.49 2.29
C ALA A 153 4.85 9.78 2.07
N ARG A 154 4.41 11.03 2.32
CA ARG A 154 3.03 11.48 2.04
C ARG A 154 2.66 11.31 0.56
N ASN A 155 3.58 11.65 -0.34
CA ASN A 155 3.38 11.53 -1.79
C ASN A 155 3.26 10.06 -2.23
N VAL A 156 4.06 9.15 -1.68
CA VAL A 156 3.91 7.71 -1.96
C VAL A 156 2.57 7.18 -1.45
N LEU A 157 2.15 7.58 -0.24
CA LEU A 157 0.85 7.20 0.31
C LEU A 157 -0.32 7.75 -0.52
N LEU A 158 -0.22 8.97 -1.06
CA LEU A 158 -1.22 9.51 -1.99
C LEU A 158 -1.31 8.68 -3.28
N CYS A 159 -0.18 8.22 -3.81
CA CYS A 159 -0.16 7.29 -4.95
C CYS A 159 -0.82 5.95 -4.59
N GLN A 160 -0.54 5.41 -3.41
CA GLN A 160 -1.19 4.19 -2.91
C GLN A 160 -2.71 4.35 -2.85
N VAL A 161 -3.23 5.44 -2.28
CA VAL A 161 -4.68 5.71 -2.26
C VAL A 161 -5.29 5.68 -3.67
N MET A 162 -4.59 6.23 -4.67
CA MET A 162 -5.05 6.21 -6.05
C MET A 162 -4.95 4.82 -6.70
N ASP A 163 -3.93 4.04 -6.36
CA ASP A 163 -3.80 2.64 -6.78
C ASP A 163 -4.96 1.81 -6.22
N GLU A 164 -5.21 1.88 -4.91
CA GLU A 164 -6.28 1.15 -4.23
C GLU A 164 -7.68 1.57 -4.70
N SER A 165 -7.86 2.85 -5.02
CA SER A 165 -9.09 3.33 -5.66
C SER A 165 -9.35 2.62 -7.00
N ARG A 166 -8.30 2.34 -7.79
CA ARG A 166 -8.43 1.58 -9.04
C ARG A 166 -8.64 0.10 -8.79
N HIS A 167 -8.03 -0.48 -7.77
CA HIS A 167 -8.19 -1.90 -7.47
C HIS A 167 -9.64 -2.18 -7.02
N MET A 168 -10.21 -1.35 -6.13
CA MET A 168 -11.64 -1.40 -5.80
C MET A 168 -12.54 -1.32 -7.03
N ASP A 169 -12.27 -0.37 -7.91
CA ASP A 169 -13.07 -0.13 -9.11
C ASP A 169 -12.96 -1.29 -10.12
N VAL A 170 -11.75 -1.82 -10.36
CA VAL A 170 -11.53 -2.88 -11.35
C VAL A 170 -12.13 -4.22 -10.92
N PHE A 171 -12.00 -4.60 -9.65
CA PHE A 171 -12.57 -5.86 -9.14
C PHE A 171 -14.10 -5.76 -9.10
N ARG A 172 -14.65 -4.61 -8.68
CA ARG A 172 -16.09 -4.36 -8.78
C ARG A 172 -16.60 -4.47 -10.22
N LYS A 173 -15.88 -3.89 -11.19
CA LYS A 173 -16.21 -4.01 -12.62
C LYS A 173 -16.17 -5.46 -13.07
N ARG A 174 -15.12 -6.21 -12.72
CA ARG A 174 -15.02 -7.63 -13.12
C ARG A 174 -16.17 -8.46 -12.56
N ALA A 175 -16.55 -8.28 -11.30
CA ALA A 175 -17.68 -9.00 -10.71
C ALA A 175 -19.00 -8.81 -11.48
N LEU A 176 -19.16 -7.69 -12.19
CA LEU A 176 -20.38 -7.34 -12.92
C LEU A 176 -20.27 -7.58 -14.44
N ALA A 177 -19.06 -7.60 -15.00
CA ALA A 177 -18.83 -7.55 -16.44
C ALA A 177 -19.33 -8.77 -17.22
N ASN A 178 -19.40 -9.95 -16.58
CA ASN A 178 -19.83 -11.20 -17.22
C ASN A 178 -21.25 -11.64 -16.83
N GLY A 179 -22.08 -10.71 -16.34
CA GLY A 179 -23.44 -11.03 -15.87
C GLY A 179 -23.53 -11.65 -14.48
N GLY A 180 -22.40 -11.67 -13.74
CA GLY A 180 -22.32 -12.03 -12.33
C GLY A 180 -22.81 -10.92 -11.38
N GLY A 181 -22.30 -10.90 -10.16
CA GLY A 181 -22.68 -9.92 -9.15
C GLY A 181 -21.78 -9.93 -7.92
N LEU A 182 -21.87 -8.87 -7.11
CA LEU A 182 -21.20 -8.84 -5.81
C LEU A 182 -21.82 -9.89 -4.88
N MET A 183 -20.95 -10.63 -4.22
CA MET A 183 -21.30 -11.72 -3.33
C MET A 183 -21.49 -11.21 -1.91
N LYS A 184 -21.81 -12.12 -0.99
CA LYS A 184 -21.88 -11.78 0.44
C LYS A 184 -20.50 -11.35 0.93
N ALA A 185 -20.45 -10.20 1.62
CA ALA A 185 -19.24 -9.74 2.30
C ALA A 185 -18.70 -10.83 3.22
N THR A 186 -17.40 -11.09 3.10
CA THR A 186 -16.68 -12.19 3.75
C THR A 186 -16.46 -11.96 5.24
N GLY A 187 -16.69 -10.72 5.72
CA GLY A 187 -16.39 -10.30 7.08
C GLY A 187 -14.89 -10.09 7.34
N GLY A 188 -14.05 -10.19 6.30
CA GLY A 188 -12.60 -9.98 6.39
C GLY A 188 -12.24 -8.60 6.93
N THR A 189 -13.02 -7.58 6.54
CA THR A 189 -12.94 -6.19 7.01
C THR A 189 -13.22 -6.02 8.52
N ALA A 190 -13.97 -6.94 9.14
CA ALA A 190 -14.20 -6.96 10.58
C ALA A 190 -13.22 -7.87 11.35
N GLY A 191 -12.36 -8.61 10.63
CA GLY A 191 -11.38 -9.54 11.18
C GLY A 191 -9.94 -9.01 11.15
N VAL A 192 -9.01 -9.81 10.63
CA VAL A 192 -7.57 -9.47 10.55
C VAL A 192 -7.34 -8.16 9.78
N VAL A 193 -8.09 -7.92 8.71
CA VAL A 193 -7.97 -6.67 7.92
C VAL A 193 -8.46 -5.47 8.74
N GLY A 194 -9.52 -5.62 9.54
CA GLY A 194 -9.99 -4.59 10.46
C GLY A 194 -8.99 -4.23 11.57
N SER A 195 -8.09 -5.14 11.95
CA SER A 195 -7.04 -4.84 12.94
C SER A 195 -6.04 -3.78 12.47
N ILE A 196 -5.93 -3.56 11.15
CA ILE A 196 -5.11 -2.50 10.55
C ILE A 196 -5.68 -1.12 10.90
N ASP A 197 -7.01 -0.98 10.91
CA ASP A 197 -7.69 0.26 11.30
C ASP A 197 -7.48 0.62 12.78
N LEU A 198 -7.17 -0.38 13.62
CA LEU A 198 -6.94 -0.23 15.06
C LEU A 198 -5.50 0.17 15.43
N SER A 199 -4.60 0.29 14.44
CA SER A 199 -3.21 0.67 14.68
C SER A 199 -3.10 2.04 15.35
N ARG A 200 -2.26 2.10 16.39
CA ARG A 200 -2.03 3.27 17.26
C ARG A 200 -1.08 4.28 16.64
N ASP A 201 -0.15 3.82 15.83
CA ASP A 201 0.78 4.63 15.06
C ASP A 201 0.97 4.11 13.64
N PHE A 202 1.71 4.87 12.82
CA PHE A 202 1.98 4.54 11.43
C PHE A 202 2.80 3.26 11.28
N THR A 203 3.76 3.02 12.17
CA THR A 203 4.66 1.86 12.09
C THR A 203 3.90 0.56 12.38
N GLU A 204 3.03 0.55 13.40
CA GLU A 204 2.10 -0.55 13.65
C GLU A 204 1.21 -0.81 12.43
N MET A 205 0.63 0.24 11.85
CA MET A 205 -0.17 0.14 10.63
C MET A 205 0.63 -0.47 9.48
N SER A 206 1.83 0.06 9.19
CA SER A 206 2.70 -0.40 8.11
C SER A 206 3.15 -1.85 8.30
N SER A 207 3.38 -2.29 9.55
CA SER A 207 3.73 -3.69 9.84
C SER A 207 2.57 -4.65 9.57
N ARG A 208 1.33 -4.25 9.86
CA ARG A 208 0.14 -5.06 9.60
C ARG A 208 -0.27 -5.02 8.12
N LEU A 209 -0.33 -3.83 7.53
CA LEU A 209 -0.75 -3.62 6.14
C LEU A 209 0.37 -4.01 5.15
N HIS A 210 1.42 -3.20 5.03
CA HIS A 210 2.41 -3.32 3.97
C HIS A 210 3.26 -4.60 4.08
N ILE A 211 3.64 -5.04 5.29
CA ILE A 211 4.48 -6.24 5.46
C ILE A 211 3.67 -7.54 5.39
N SER A 212 2.52 -7.57 6.05
CA SER A 212 1.74 -8.80 6.28
C SER A 212 0.54 -8.90 5.33
N GLY A 213 -0.33 -7.90 5.31
CA GLY A 213 -1.58 -7.85 4.52
C GLY A 213 -1.35 -7.79 3.01
N GLU A 214 -0.96 -6.62 2.50
CA GLU A 214 -0.53 -6.39 1.10
C GLU A 214 0.58 -7.36 0.71
N GLY A 215 1.42 -7.71 1.68
CA GLY A 215 2.39 -8.76 1.50
C GLY A 215 1.79 -10.08 1.01
N ALA A 216 0.69 -10.54 1.62
CA ALA A 216 0.00 -11.74 1.20
C ALA A 216 -0.78 -11.54 -0.11
N VAL A 217 -1.40 -10.36 -0.30
CA VAL A 217 -2.18 -9.99 -1.50
C VAL A 217 -1.29 -9.92 -2.74
N LEU A 218 -0.08 -9.35 -2.64
CA LEU A 218 0.89 -9.28 -3.73
C LEU A 218 1.21 -10.67 -4.30
N THR A 219 1.33 -11.70 -3.45
CA THR A 219 1.52 -13.07 -3.94
C THR A 219 0.29 -13.57 -4.70
N ILE A 220 -0.92 -13.23 -4.25
CA ILE A 220 -2.17 -13.57 -4.96
C ILE A 220 -2.16 -12.92 -6.35
N PHE A 221 -1.84 -11.63 -6.46
CA PHE A 221 -1.80 -10.94 -7.75
C PHE A 221 -0.71 -11.47 -8.68
N ARG A 222 0.50 -11.72 -8.15
CA ARG A 222 1.58 -12.34 -8.95
C ARG A 222 1.22 -13.73 -9.47
N MET A 223 0.36 -14.46 -8.76
CA MET A 223 -0.12 -15.78 -9.15
C MET A 223 -1.48 -15.73 -9.84
N GLY A 224 -2.06 -14.54 -10.00
CA GLY A 224 -3.45 -14.36 -10.44
C GLY A 224 -3.71 -14.85 -11.85
N GLU A 225 -2.69 -14.89 -12.71
CA GLU A 225 -2.80 -15.51 -14.04
C GLU A 225 -3.20 -17.00 -13.98
N LEU A 226 -2.88 -17.72 -12.89
CA LEU A 226 -3.31 -19.11 -12.71
C LEU A 226 -4.80 -19.23 -12.38
N MET A 227 -5.43 -18.13 -11.97
CA MET A 227 -6.86 -18.03 -11.66
C MET A 227 -7.65 -17.31 -12.75
N ALA A 228 -6.96 -16.79 -13.78
CA ALA A 228 -7.56 -16.02 -14.86
C ALA A 228 -7.99 -16.92 -16.03
N TYR A 229 -9.18 -16.66 -16.55
CA TYR A 229 -9.85 -17.36 -17.65
C TYR A 229 -9.88 -16.54 -18.95
N ASN A 230 -9.53 -15.26 -18.90
CA ASN A 230 -9.44 -14.37 -20.06
C ASN A 230 -8.31 -13.35 -19.90
N ASP A 231 -8.04 -12.58 -20.96
CA ASP A 231 -6.94 -11.61 -20.96
C ASP A 231 -7.26 -10.35 -20.14
N ALA A 232 -8.54 -10.02 -19.91
CA ALA A 232 -8.94 -8.96 -18.99
C ALA A 232 -8.49 -9.29 -17.56
N GLU A 233 -8.83 -10.47 -17.05
CA GLU A 233 -8.44 -10.93 -15.71
C GLU A 233 -6.91 -11.01 -15.54
N LYS A 234 -6.19 -11.50 -16.55
CA LYS A 234 -4.71 -11.49 -16.53
C LYS A 234 -4.16 -10.06 -16.43
N ALA A 235 -4.73 -9.12 -17.19
CA ALA A 235 -4.32 -7.72 -17.15
C ALA A 235 -4.58 -7.09 -15.78
N ILE A 236 -5.75 -7.34 -15.18
CA ILE A 236 -6.10 -6.89 -13.83
C ILE A 236 -5.03 -7.34 -12.83
N TYR A 237 -4.76 -8.65 -12.76
CA TYR A 237 -3.78 -9.18 -11.81
C TYR A 237 -2.37 -8.65 -12.02
N ARG A 238 -1.92 -8.48 -13.28
CA ARG A 238 -0.59 -7.92 -13.59
C ARG A 238 -0.46 -6.47 -13.14
N LEU A 239 -1.47 -5.66 -13.40
CA LEU A 239 -1.47 -4.23 -13.06
C LEU A 239 -1.57 -4.03 -11.54
N CYS A 240 -2.44 -4.76 -10.86
CA CYS A 240 -2.50 -4.73 -9.40
C CYS A 240 -1.19 -5.25 -8.76
N ALA A 241 -0.58 -6.32 -9.28
CA ALA A 241 0.71 -6.83 -8.77
C ALA A 241 1.86 -5.81 -8.91
N GLN A 242 1.82 -4.98 -9.93
CA GLN A 242 2.79 -3.92 -10.14
C GLN A 242 2.64 -2.82 -9.09
N ASP A 243 1.41 -2.45 -8.76
CA ASP A 243 1.12 -1.39 -7.79
C ASP A 243 1.45 -1.84 -6.37
N GLU A 244 0.98 -3.03 -5.99
CA GLU A 244 1.24 -3.66 -4.70
C GLU A 244 2.73 -3.90 -4.43
N ALA A 245 3.52 -4.12 -5.49
CA ALA A 245 4.97 -4.24 -5.33
C ALA A 245 5.59 -2.94 -4.78
N ARG A 246 5.03 -1.77 -5.12
CA ARG A 246 5.48 -0.48 -4.59
C ARG A 246 5.05 -0.27 -3.15
N HIS A 247 3.83 -0.67 -2.78
CA HIS A 247 3.31 -0.52 -1.41
C HIS A 247 4.07 -1.44 -0.43
N VAL A 248 4.31 -2.69 -0.84
CA VAL A 248 5.19 -3.61 -0.08
C VAL A 248 6.62 -3.07 0.00
N ALA A 249 7.15 -2.47 -1.07
CA ALA A 249 8.49 -1.87 -1.03
C ALA A 249 8.55 -0.66 -0.08
N PHE A 250 7.48 0.15 -0.01
CA PHE A 250 7.33 1.20 0.99
C PHE A 250 7.47 0.60 2.39
N GLY A 251 6.66 -0.42 2.70
CA GLY A 251 6.67 -1.07 4.01
C GLY A 251 8.04 -1.63 4.39
N VAL A 252 8.68 -2.39 3.50
CA VAL A 252 9.99 -3.00 3.77
C VAL A 252 11.06 -1.95 4.04
N MET A 253 11.09 -0.88 3.25
CA MET A 253 12.10 0.17 3.39
C MET A 253 11.84 1.04 4.62
N HIS A 254 10.56 1.31 4.93
CA HIS A 254 10.19 2.00 6.15
C HIS A 254 10.60 1.21 7.40
N MET A 255 10.24 -0.07 7.45
CA MET A 255 10.57 -0.93 8.59
C MET A 255 12.08 -1.09 8.78
N ARG A 256 12.86 -1.16 7.67
CA ARG A 256 14.32 -1.17 7.75
C ARG A 256 14.86 0.13 8.37
N TYR A 257 14.41 1.28 7.88
CA TYR A 257 14.84 2.57 8.42
C TYR A 257 14.51 2.68 9.92
N MET A 258 13.29 2.31 10.31
CA MET A 258 12.88 2.31 11.71
C MET A 258 13.71 1.31 12.54
N ALA A 259 14.00 0.11 12.02
CA ALA A 259 14.86 -0.85 12.72
C ALA A 259 16.28 -0.32 12.96
N GLU A 260 16.83 0.44 12.02
CA GLU A 260 18.18 1.02 12.15
C GLU A 260 18.21 2.25 13.07
N THR A 261 17.11 3.00 13.16
CA THR A 261 17.08 4.32 13.82
C THR A 261 16.33 4.34 15.15
N ALA A 262 15.51 3.33 15.44
CA ALA A 262 14.70 3.20 16.65
C ALA A 262 14.78 1.76 17.23
N PRO A 263 15.99 1.25 17.57
CA PRO A 263 16.17 -0.11 18.06
C PRO A 263 15.37 -0.43 19.34
N GLU A 264 15.04 0.57 20.14
CA GLU A 264 14.18 0.44 21.31
C GLU A 264 12.75 -0.06 20.99
N ARG A 265 12.28 0.12 19.74
CA ARG A 265 10.97 -0.36 19.29
C ARG A 265 11.00 -1.80 18.75
N HIS A 266 12.16 -2.45 18.65
CA HIS A 266 12.26 -3.79 18.01
C HIS A 266 11.30 -4.82 18.61
N GLU A 267 11.23 -4.90 19.95
CA GLU A 267 10.34 -5.87 20.61
C GLU A 267 8.86 -5.59 20.31
N GLU A 268 8.47 -4.32 20.28
CA GLU A 268 7.12 -3.91 19.89
C GLU A 268 6.78 -4.38 18.47
N ILE A 269 7.70 -4.22 17.53
CA ILE A 269 7.50 -4.68 16.15
C ILE A 269 7.43 -6.20 16.07
N HIS A 270 8.25 -6.91 16.85
CA HIS A 270 8.13 -8.36 16.90
C HIS A 270 6.76 -8.80 17.43
N CYS A 271 6.15 -8.09 18.40
CA CYS A 271 4.79 -8.37 18.85
C CYS A 271 3.76 -8.22 17.71
N TYR A 272 3.87 -7.17 16.88
CA TYR A 272 2.98 -7.00 15.72
C TYR A 272 3.14 -8.11 14.68
N LEU A 273 4.38 -8.53 14.44
CA LEU A 273 4.66 -9.67 13.56
C LEU A 273 4.19 -11.00 14.18
N ASP A 274 4.21 -11.17 15.50
CA ASP A 274 3.65 -12.35 16.18
C ASP A 274 2.11 -12.40 15.97
N GLU A 275 1.43 -11.26 16.00
CA GLU A 275 0.00 -11.16 15.65
C GLU A 275 -0.27 -11.52 14.20
N ALA A 276 0.54 -10.99 13.28
CA ALA A 276 0.44 -11.29 11.86
C ALA A 276 0.63 -12.80 11.60
N GLU A 277 1.64 -13.40 12.21
CA GLU A 277 1.89 -14.84 12.11
C GLU A 277 0.74 -15.64 12.68
N ARG A 278 0.17 -15.29 13.84
CA ARG A 278 -1.06 -15.94 14.33
C ARG A 278 -2.21 -15.88 13.33
N GLY A 279 -2.37 -14.76 12.63
CA GLY A 279 -3.37 -14.62 11.56
C GLY A 279 -3.11 -15.56 10.37
N ILE A 280 -1.85 -15.65 9.93
CA ILE A 280 -1.41 -16.60 8.90
C ILE A 280 -1.71 -18.05 9.33
N LEU A 281 -1.41 -18.38 10.59
CA LEU A 281 -1.58 -19.72 11.18
C LEU A 281 -3.03 -20.12 11.35
N ALA A 282 -3.87 -19.19 11.82
CA ALA A 282 -5.31 -19.42 11.95
C ALA A 282 -5.95 -19.75 10.59
N GLY A 283 -5.42 -19.19 9.50
CA GLY A 283 -5.83 -19.52 8.13
C GLY A 283 -5.26 -20.83 7.57
N SER A 284 -4.18 -21.38 8.15
CA SER A 284 -3.46 -22.55 7.62
C SER A 284 -3.61 -23.83 8.43
N GLN A 285 -3.94 -23.77 9.73
CA GLN A 285 -3.81 -24.93 10.64
C GLN A 285 -5.13 -25.60 11.08
N ASN A 286 -6.32 -25.17 10.64
CA ASN A 286 -7.56 -25.84 11.03
C ASN A 286 -8.21 -26.63 9.88
N PRO A 287 -7.81 -27.89 9.64
CA PRO A 287 -8.45 -28.77 8.66
C PRO A 287 -9.89 -29.18 9.04
N ALA A 288 -10.33 -28.89 10.27
CA ALA A 288 -11.71 -29.07 10.74
C ALA A 288 -12.51 -27.74 10.82
N GLY A 289 -11.87 -26.61 10.55
CA GLY A 289 -12.50 -25.31 10.44
C GLY A 289 -13.18 -25.18 9.08
N GLN A 290 -14.26 -24.39 9.00
CA GLN A 290 -14.81 -24.03 7.71
C GLN A 290 -13.70 -23.39 6.88
N PHE A 291 -13.43 -23.91 5.68
CA PHE A 291 -12.57 -23.21 4.72
C PHE A 291 -13.17 -21.83 4.52
N PRO A 292 -12.40 -20.73 4.70
CA PRO A 292 -12.90 -19.42 4.37
C PRO A 292 -13.41 -19.44 2.92
N THR A 293 -14.58 -18.83 2.67
CA THR A 293 -15.22 -18.82 1.35
C THR A 293 -14.26 -18.35 0.25
N THR A 294 -13.32 -17.47 0.61
CA THR A 294 -12.21 -17.02 -0.26
C THR A 294 -11.28 -18.17 -0.67
N SER A 295 -10.84 -19.01 0.26
CA SER A 295 -10.01 -20.19 -0.03
C SER A 295 -10.74 -21.20 -0.91
N GLU A 296 -12.04 -21.41 -0.69
CA GLU A 296 -12.85 -22.30 -1.56
C GLU A 296 -12.98 -21.73 -2.98
N SER A 297 -13.25 -20.42 -3.10
CA SER A 297 -13.32 -19.75 -4.39
C SER A 297 -12.00 -19.81 -5.16
N MET A 298 -10.86 -19.57 -4.49
CA MET A 298 -9.54 -19.73 -5.08
C MET A 298 -9.29 -21.17 -5.54
N ALA A 299 -9.66 -22.18 -4.74
CA ALA A 299 -9.51 -23.57 -5.15
C ALA A 299 -10.36 -23.90 -6.39
N ILE A 300 -11.60 -23.40 -6.48
CA ILE A 300 -12.43 -23.55 -7.69
C ILE A 300 -11.78 -22.88 -8.90
N LEU A 301 -11.30 -21.64 -8.76
CA LEU A 301 -10.63 -20.90 -9.84
C LEU A 301 -9.35 -21.60 -10.31
N LEU A 302 -8.51 -22.06 -9.39
CA LEU A 302 -7.27 -22.78 -9.71
C LEU A 302 -7.54 -24.17 -10.30
N GLY A 303 -8.63 -24.81 -9.90
CA GLY A 303 -9.01 -26.15 -10.36
C GLY A 303 -9.64 -26.16 -11.76
N GLY A 304 -10.24 -25.06 -12.21
CA GLY A 304 -11.06 -25.09 -13.42
C GLY A 304 -12.51 -25.50 -13.15
N GLY A 305 -13.05 -25.18 -11.96
CA GLY A 305 -14.42 -25.52 -11.56
C GLY A 305 -14.52 -26.48 -10.37
N LYS A 306 -15.73 -26.62 -9.82
CA LYS A 306 -16.03 -27.42 -8.61
C LYS A 306 -15.64 -28.89 -8.75
N LYS A 307 -15.71 -29.46 -9.96
CA LYS A 307 -15.33 -30.85 -10.23
C LYS A 307 -13.84 -31.12 -9.99
N HIS A 308 -13.01 -30.09 -10.10
CA HIS A 308 -11.56 -30.16 -9.95
C HIS A 308 -11.08 -29.49 -8.65
N PHE A 309 -11.96 -29.41 -7.64
CA PHE A 309 -11.68 -28.73 -6.38
C PHE A 309 -10.42 -29.24 -5.69
N ASP A 310 -10.21 -30.56 -5.63
CA ASP A 310 -9.03 -31.14 -4.97
C ASP A 310 -7.72 -30.77 -5.70
N GLU A 311 -7.74 -30.73 -7.04
CA GLU A 311 -6.60 -30.27 -7.85
C GLU A 311 -6.32 -28.78 -7.57
N GLY A 312 -7.38 -27.97 -7.53
CA GLY A 312 -7.30 -26.55 -7.19
C GLY A 312 -6.80 -26.30 -5.77
N ARG A 313 -7.19 -27.14 -4.80
CA ARG A 313 -6.72 -27.09 -3.42
C ARG A 313 -5.22 -27.37 -3.34
N ASN A 314 -4.71 -28.34 -4.10
CA ASN A 314 -3.28 -28.62 -4.17
C ASN A 314 -2.49 -27.45 -4.75
N LYS A 315 -3.01 -26.78 -5.79
CA LYS A 315 -2.41 -25.54 -6.33
C LYS A 315 -2.46 -24.41 -5.30
N LEU A 316 -3.55 -24.28 -4.54
CA LEU A 316 -3.68 -23.28 -3.48
C LEU A 316 -2.63 -23.49 -2.38
N ILE A 317 -2.36 -24.74 -1.99
CA ILE A 317 -1.29 -25.06 -1.02
C ILE A 317 0.07 -24.56 -1.53
N ALA A 318 0.38 -24.72 -2.82
CA ALA A 318 1.60 -24.20 -3.41
C ALA A 318 1.67 -22.65 -3.37
N ILE A 319 0.54 -21.96 -3.57
CA ILE A 319 0.46 -20.49 -3.39
C ILE A 319 0.67 -20.11 -1.93
N ARG A 320 0.07 -20.81 -0.96
CA ARG A 320 0.31 -20.57 0.48
C ARG A 320 1.77 -20.76 0.86
N ARG A 321 2.42 -21.81 0.35
CA ARG A 321 3.86 -22.04 0.53
C ARG A 321 4.69 -20.86 0.02
N ARG A 322 4.31 -20.30 -1.14
CA ARG A 322 4.95 -19.11 -1.70
C ARG A 322 4.73 -17.88 -0.84
N GLN A 323 3.51 -17.65 -0.33
CA GLN A 323 3.21 -16.55 0.60
C GLN A 323 4.10 -16.59 1.84
N LEU A 324 4.25 -17.76 2.48
CA LEU A 324 5.14 -17.91 3.65
C LEU A 324 6.61 -17.65 3.29
N SER A 325 7.07 -18.17 2.15
CA SER A 325 8.45 -17.96 1.69
C SER A 325 8.73 -16.49 1.37
N GLU A 326 7.78 -15.78 0.76
CA GLU A 326 7.88 -14.35 0.45
C GLU A 326 7.78 -13.49 1.73
N TYR A 327 6.94 -13.88 2.70
CA TYR A 327 6.87 -13.26 4.02
C TYR A 327 8.21 -13.32 4.75
N ILE A 328 8.86 -14.49 4.85
CA ILE A 328 10.19 -14.62 5.47
C ILE A 328 11.19 -13.67 4.81
N LYS A 329 11.23 -13.62 3.47
CA LYS A 329 12.14 -12.74 2.73
C LYS A 329 11.88 -11.26 3.02
N ARG A 330 10.62 -10.84 3.07
CA ARG A 330 10.24 -9.46 3.41
C ARG A 330 10.68 -9.09 4.81
N VAL A 331 10.36 -9.92 5.80
CA VAL A 331 10.67 -9.63 7.21
C VAL A 331 12.19 -9.62 7.46
N ARG A 332 12.95 -10.51 6.82
CA ARG A 332 14.43 -10.44 6.80
C ARG A 332 14.91 -9.14 6.17
N SER A 333 14.34 -8.74 5.04
CA SER A 333 14.71 -7.50 4.34
C SER A 333 14.34 -6.24 5.15
N ALA A 334 13.31 -6.32 5.98
CA ALA A 334 12.87 -5.25 6.88
C ALA A 334 13.73 -5.13 8.15
N GLY A 335 14.70 -6.00 8.37
CA GLY A 335 15.61 -5.95 9.53
C GLY A 335 15.23 -6.87 10.70
N PHE A 336 14.14 -7.66 10.59
CA PHE A 336 13.61 -8.50 11.69
C PHE A 336 13.80 -9.99 11.42
N GLY A 337 14.91 -10.34 10.75
CA GLY A 337 15.15 -11.69 10.24
C GLY A 337 15.55 -12.72 11.30
N ASP A 338 16.12 -12.25 12.41
CA ASP A 338 16.57 -13.05 13.54
C ASP A 338 15.44 -13.87 14.19
N ARG A 339 14.18 -13.39 14.10
CA ARG A 339 12.98 -14.10 14.60
C ARG A 339 12.83 -15.52 14.03
N PHE A 340 13.36 -15.75 12.82
CA PHE A 340 13.30 -17.04 12.14
C PHE A 340 14.44 -17.97 12.53
N ASP A 341 15.48 -17.44 13.17
CA ASP A 341 16.69 -18.16 13.54
C ASP A 341 16.77 -18.39 15.08
N ASN A 342 16.03 -17.60 15.87
CA ASN A 342 16.02 -17.64 17.33
C ASN A 342 14.85 -18.43 17.96
N GLY A 343 13.99 -19.04 17.15
CA GLY A 343 12.86 -19.85 17.61
C GLY A 343 11.59 -19.06 18.00
N ARG A 344 11.53 -17.74 17.76
CA ARG A 344 10.32 -16.94 18.01
C ARG A 344 9.21 -17.25 17.00
N SER A 345 9.55 -17.34 15.72
CA SER A 345 8.60 -17.62 14.65
C SER A 345 8.48 -19.11 14.36
N GLN A 346 7.24 -19.59 14.20
CA GLN A 346 6.93 -20.97 13.77
C GLN A 346 6.79 -21.12 12.24
N VAL A 347 6.92 -20.02 11.51
CA VAL A 347 6.73 -20.01 10.06
C VAL A 347 7.71 -20.93 9.31
N PRO A 348 9.01 -21.00 9.68
CA PRO A 348 9.95 -21.93 9.04
C PRO A 348 9.57 -23.40 9.17
N GLU A 349 9.12 -23.83 10.35
CA GLU A 349 8.68 -25.21 10.62
C GLU A 349 7.47 -25.55 9.75
N ILE A 350 6.49 -24.66 9.70
CA ILE A 350 5.25 -24.87 8.93
C ILE A 350 5.53 -24.88 7.43
N LEU A 351 6.44 -24.03 6.97
CA LEU A 351 6.88 -24.05 5.59
C LEU A 351 7.53 -25.40 5.23
N ALA A 352 8.24 -26.03 6.16
CA ALA A 352 8.82 -27.37 5.98
C ALA A 352 7.73 -28.47 6.02
N GLU A 353 6.74 -28.36 6.90
CA GLU A 353 5.60 -29.30 6.97
C GLU A 353 4.75 -29.27 5.69
N ILE A 354 4.49 -28.09 5.12
CA ILE A 354 3.76 -27.93 3.85
C ILE A 354 4.60 -28.46 2.66
N ALA A 355 5.92 -28.54 2.82
CA ALA A 355 6.84 -29.01 1.79
C ALA A 355 7.03 -30.54 1.78
N ALA A 356 6.72 -31.20 2.89
CA ALA A 356 6.73 -32.65 3.05
C ALA A 356 5.45 -33.27 2.48
#